data_AF-A0A3D0W213-F1
#
_entry.id   AF-A0A3D0W213-F1
#
_cell.length_a   1.000
_cell.length_b   1.000
_cell.length_c   1.000
_cell.angle_alpha   90.00
_cell.angle_beta   90.00
_cell.angle_gamma   90.00
#
_symmetry.space_group_name_H-M   'P 1'
#
loop_
_entity.id
_entity.type
_entity.pdbx_description
1 polymer ?
#
loop_
_entity_poly.entity_id
_entity_poly.type
_entity_poly.pdbx_seq_one_letter_code
_entity_poly.pdbx_strand_id
1 'polypeptide(L)' 'MFEKTQLGVFDWILLHILMAIPLVNIVIIIVLLAGVNTNETLKNYIWSFIVMFVFVLILWFTVFSALLGQFL' A
#
# COMPACT_ATOMS: atom_id res chain seq x y z
N MET A 1 -6.19 -16.82 -0.54
CA MET A 1 -6.90 -16.25 -1.71
C MET A 1 -5.95 -15.66 -2.75
N PHE A 2 -4.84 -15.06 -2.33
CA PHE A 2 -3.86 -14.42 -3.22
C PHE A 2 -2.72 -15.32 -3.71
N GLU A 3 -2.89 -16.64 -3.61
CA GLU A 3 -1.87 -17.63 -4.02
C GLU A 3 -2.01 -18.04 -5.49
N LYS A 4 -3.11 -17.62 -6.15
CA LYS A 4 -3.34 -17.90 -7.57
C LYS A 4 -2.36 -17.12 -8.42
N THR A 5 -1.84 -17.73 -9.49
CA THR A 5 -0.91 -17.09 -10.45
C THR A 5 -1.53 -15.89 -11.18
N GLN A 6 -2.86 -15.89 -11.35
CA GLN A 6 -3.60 -14.76 -11.92
C GLN A 6 -4.77 -14.41 -10.99
N LEU A 7 -4.81 -13.16 -10.55
CA LEU A 7 -5.88 -12.65 -9.69
C LEU A 7 -7.06 -12.19 -10.55
N GLY A 8 -8.26 -12.62 -10.18
CA GLY A 8 -9.50 -12.19 -10.83
C GLY A 8 -9.97 -10.83 -10.31
N VAL A 9 -10.95 -10.24 -10.97
CA VAL A 9 -11.52 -8.93 -10.60
C VAL A 9 -12.00 -8.91 -9.14
N PHE A 10 -12.64 -9.99 -8.66
CA PHE A 10 -13.09 -10.10 -7.28
C PHE A 10 -11.95 -10.13 -6.27
N ASP A 11 -10.82 -10.76 -6.60
CA ASP A 11 -9.65 -10.80 -5.72
C ASP A 11 -9.06 -9.38 -5.56
N TRP A 12 -9.05 -8.59 -6.64
CA TRP A 12 -8.64 -7.19 -6.62
C TRP A 12 -9.60 -6.29 -5.85
N ILE A 13 -10.92 -6.47 -6.01
CA ILE A 13 -11.91 -5.71 -5.25
C ILE A 13 -11.74 -5.99 -3.76
N LEU A 14 -11.58 -7.25 -3.36
CA LEU A 14 -11.39 -7.61 -1.96
C LEU A 14 -10.08 -7.04 -1.41
N LEU A 15 -8.99 -7.03 -2.19
CA LEU A 15 -7.76 -6.33 -1.81
C LEU A 15 -8.03 -4.85 -1.51
N HIS A 16 -8.72 -4.13 -2.39
CA HIS A 16 -8.99 -2.70 -2.19
C HIS A 16 -9.87 -2.43 -0.98
N ILE A 17 -10.88 -3.27 -0.72
CA ILE A 17 -11.72 -3.17 0.48
C ILE A 17 -10.88 -3.36 1.75
N LEU A 18 -10.00 -4.37 1.76
CA LEU A 18 -9.11 -4.65 2.89
C LEU A 18 -8.12 -3.50 3.12
N MET A 19 -7.59 -2.92 2.04
CA MET A 19 -6.66 -1.79 2.09
C MET A 19 -7.34 -0.47 2.49
N ALA A 20 -8.66 -0.33 2.30
CA ALA A 20 -9.40 0.87 2.71
C ALA A 20 -9.50 1.02 4.24
N ILE A 21 -9.39 -0.08 4.99
CA ILE A 21 -9.46 -0.07 6.46
C ILE A 21 -8.04 0.12 7.03
N PRO A 22 -7.73 1.24 7.71
CA PRO A 22 -6.34 1.60 8.04
C PRO A 22 -5.56 0.54 8.84
N LEU A 23 -6.17 -0.03 9.88
CA LEU A 23 -5.54 -1.06 10.71
C LEU A 23 -5.36 -2.38 9.95
N VAL A 24 -6.34 -2.76 9.14
CA VAL A 24 -6.31 -4.00 8.35
C VAL A 24 -5.29 -3.88 7.22
N ASN A 25 -5.14 -2.70 6.62
CA ASN A 25 -4.17 -2.40 5.58
C ASN A 25 -2.74 -2.79 6.00
N ILE A 26 -2.28 -2.35 7.18
CA ILE A 26 -0.94 -2.66 7.68
C ILE A 26 -0.76 -4.17 7.87
N VAL A 27 -1.74 -4.84 8.49
CA VAL A 27 -1.69 -6.30 8.70
C VAL A 27 -1.65 -7.06 7.38
N ILE A 28 -2.48 -6.66 6.42
CA ILE A 28 -2.57 -7.28 5.09
C ILE A 28 -1.27 -7.08 4.31
N ILE A 29 -0.66 -5.88 4.34
CA ILE A 29 0.64 -5.64 3.72
C ILE A 29 1.70 -6.62 4.27
N ILE A 30 1.78 -6.76 5.60
CA ILE A 30 2.77 -7.64 6.23
C ILE A 30 2.53 -9.09 5.84
N VAL A 31 1.28 -9.56 5.94
CA VAL A 31 0.91 -10.94 5.60
C VAL A 31 1.18 -11.24 4.12
N LEU A 32 0.86 -10.32 3.21
CA LEU A 32 1.08 -10.51 1.78
C LEU A 32 2.58 -10.51 1.41
N LEU A 33 3.39 -9.67 2.05
CA LEU A 33 4.84 -9.62 1.82
C LEU A 33 5.56 -10.83 2.41
N ALA A 34 5.15 -11.28 3.60
CA ALA A 34 5.73 -12.43 4.30
C ALA A 34 5.26 -13.78 3.74
N GLY A 35 4.13 -13.81 3.02
CA GLY A 35 3.63 -15.01 2.35
C GLY A 35 4.63 -15.52 1.31
N VAL A 36 5.05 -16.78 1.46
CA VAL A 36 5.98 -17.46 0.55
C VAL A 36 5.33 -17.73 -0.81
N ASN A 37 4.01 -17.97 -0.82
CA ASN A 37 3.23 -18.30 -2.02
C ASN A 37 2.35 -17.15 -2.51
N THR A 38 2.59 -15.92 -2.07
CA THR A 38 1.83 -14.77 -2.55
C THR A 38 2.14 -14.54 -4.03
N ASN A 39 1.12 -14.26 -4.84
CA ASN A 39 1.25 -13.87 -6.24
C ASN A 39 2.33 -12.79 -6.43
N GLU A 40 3.27 -13.01 -7.35
CA GLU A 40 4.39 -12.08 -7.57
C GLU A 40 3.94 -10.69 -8.05
N THR A 41 2.92 -10.63 -8.91
CA THR A 41 2.36 -9.35 -9.38
C THR A 41 1.72 -8.59 -8.23
N LEU A 42 1.01 -9.28 -7.34
CA LEU A 42 0.47 -8.66 -6.14
C LEU A 42 1.57 -8.18 -5.20
N LYS A 43 2.62 -8.98 -5.00
CA LYS A 43 3.77 -8.60 -4.17
C LYS A 43 4.47 -7.36 -4.69
N ASN A 44 4.66 -7.26 -6.01
CA ASN A 44 5.21 -6.07 -6.67
C ASN A 44 4.28 -4.86 -6.52
N TYR A 45 2.98 -5.05 -6.67
CA TYR A 45 2.00 -3.99 -6.42
C TYR A 45 2.08 -3.44 -4.99
N ILE A 46 2.18 -4.32 -3.97
CA ILE A 46 2.32 -3.91 -2.57
C ILE A 46 3.64 -3.15 -2.35
N TRP A 47 4.75 -3.59 -2.95
CA TRP A 47 6.01 -2.83 -2.92
C TRP A 47 5.88 -1.46 -3.57
N SER A 48 5.26 -1.37 -4.75
CA SER A 48 4.99 -0.09 -5.41
C SER A 48 4.11 0.82 -4.54
N PHE A 49 3.08 0.28 -3.90
CA PHE A 49 2.22 1.02 -2.98
C PHE A 49 3.01 1.61 -1.81
N ILE A 50 3.90 0.83 -1.18
CA ILE A 50 4.76 1.30 -0.09
C ILE A 50 5.69 2.42 -0.56
N VAL A 51 6.35 2.25 -1.70
CA VAL A 51 7.25 3.28 -2.26
C VAL A 51 6.49 4.57 -2.55
N MET A 52 5.31 4.47 -3.16
CA MET A 52 4.46 5.64 -3.44
C MET A 52 3.98 6.31 -2.16
N PHE A 53 3.61 5.55 -1.14
CA PHE A 53 3.20 6.09 0.15
C PHE A 53 4.32 6.87 0.84
N VAL A 54 5.54 6.32 0.86
CA VAL A 54 6.73 6.99 1.39
C VAL A 54 7.02 8.27 0.61
N PHE A 55 6.94 8.23 -0.71
CA PHE A 55 7.13 9.41 -1.56
C PHE A 55 6.12 10.52 -1.24
N VAL A 56 4.83 10.18 -1.12
CA VAL A 56 3.77 11.12 -0.75
C VAL A 56 3.98 11.68 0.65
N LEU A 57 4.41 10.87 1.62
CA LEU A 57 4.74 11.35 2.97
C LEU A 57 5.86 12.38 2.95
N ILE A 58 6.94 12.10 2.20
CA ILE A 58 8.07 13.04 2.08
C ILE A 58 7.58 14.37 1.47
N LEU A 59 6.83 14.30 0.37
CA LEU A 59 6.24 15.50 -0.25
C LEU A 59 5.31 16.26 0.70
N TRP A 60 4.51 15.54 1.50
CA TRP A 60 3.64 16.17 2.47
C TRP A 60 4.44 16.95 3.51
N PHE A 61 5.48 16.36 4.11
CA PHE A 61 6.31 17.05 5.09
C PHE A 61 7.07 18.25 4.49
N THR A 62 7.59 18.14 3.27
CA THR A 62 8.34 19.24 2.64
C THR A 62 7.43 20.40 2.26
N VAL A 63 6.27 20.12 1.66
CA VAL A 63 5.29 21.16 1.30
C VAL A 63 4.68 21.78 2.56
N PHE A 64 4.30 20.95 3.54
CA PHE A 64 3.66 21.44 4.78
C PHE A 64 4.61 22.30 5.62
N SER A 65 5.89 21.93 5.73
CA SER A 65 6.89 22.74 6.43
C SER A 65 7.16 24.06 5.72
N ALA A 66 7.24 24.07 4.39
CA ALA A 66 7.38 25.29 3.59
C ALA A 66 6.17 26.23 3.76
N LEU A 67 4.96 25.69 3.85
CA LEU A 67 3.74 26.49 4.09
C LEU A 67 3.71 27.04 5.53
N LEU A 68 3.97 26.21 6.55
CA LEU A 68 4.00 26.65 7.95
C LEU A 68 5.05 27.74 8.20
N GLY A 69 6.22 27.65 7.55
CA GLY A 69 7.27 28.65 7.65
C GLY A 69 6.91 30.03 7.05
N GLN A 70 5.80 30.15 6.31
CA GLN A 70 5.27 31.45 5.87
C GLN A 70 4.39 32.13 6.93
N PHE A 71 3.93 31.39 7.94
CA PHE A 71 3.03 31.87 9.00
C PHE A 71 3.73 32.11 10.35
N LEU A 72 5.03 31.79 10.46
CA LEU A 72 5.89 31.97 11.64
C LEU A 72 6.98 32.99 11.33
#